data_AF-A0AAW2CQW2-F1
#
_entry.id   AF-A0AAW2CQW2-F1
#
_cell.length_a   1.000
_cell.length_b   1.000
_cell.length_c   1.000
_cell.angle_alpha   90.00
_cell.angle_beta   90.00
_cell.angle_gamma   90.00
#
_symmetry.space_group_name_H-M   'P 1'
#
loop_
_entity.id
_entity.type
_entity.pdbx_description
1 polymer ?
#
loop_
_entity_poly.entity_id
_entity_poly.type
_entity_poly.pdbx_seq_one_letter_code
_entity_poly.pdbx_strand_id
1 'polypeptide(L)'
;MNPVFSILIGGILPFGAVFVELFFILTSIWLQQFYYIFGFLFIAFLILIVTCAQITIVPCYFQLCSEDYLWWWMLYLTSGSSTVYLFLYAAFYFFTKLEITKPVSGLLYFGYMLIASYAFFVLTGTIGFYACFWFTRLIYSSVKID
;
A
#
# COMPACT_ATOMS: atom_id res chain seq x y z
N MET A 1 -6.74 -10.60 18.76
CA MET A 1 -7.47 -10.36 17.49
C MET A 1 -6.88 -11.26 16.43
N ASN A 2 -7.68 -11.78 15.49
CA ASN A 2 -7.15 -12.67 14.45
C ASN A 2 -6.14 -11.87 13.58
N PRO A 3 -4.86 -12.30 13.44
CA PRO A 3 -3.80 -11.47 12.84
C PRO A 3 -4.14 -11.00 11.41
N VAL A 4 -4.87 -11.82 10.66
CA VAL A 4 -5.34 -11.50 9.30
C VAL A 4 -6.26 -10.27 9.27
N PHE A 5 -7.12 -10.12 10.28
CA PHE A 5 -8.04 -8.99 10.35
C PHE A 5 -7.30 -7.67 10.62
N SER A 6 -6.27 -7.72 11.46
CA SER A 6 -5.40 -6.56 11.72
C SER A 6 -4.62 -6.14 10.47
N ILE A 7 -4.12 -7.11 9.70
CA ILE A 7 -3.41 -6.90 8.43
C ILE A 7 -4.31 -6.19 7.40
N LEU A 8 -5.56 -6.64 7.27
CA LEU A 8 -6.52 -6.04 6.35
C LEU A 8 -6.90 -4.61 6.75
N ILE A 9 -7.23 -4.38 8.02
CA ILE A 9 -7.60 -3.03 8.50
C ILE A 9 -6.45 -2.03 8.31
N GLY A 10 -5.21 -2.46 8.57
CA GLY A 10 -4.03 -1.63 8.38
C GLY A 10 -3.91 -1.10 6.94
N GLY A 11 -4.32 -1.87 5.93
CA GLY A 11 -4.23 -1.50 4.52
C GLY A 11 -5.24 -0.45 4.04
N ILE A 12 -6.28 -0.13 4.83
CA ILE A 12 -7.33 0.83 4.44
C ILE A 12 -6.82 2.27 4.46
N LEU A 13 -6.08 2.65 5.51
CA LEU A 13 -5.53 4.00 5.68
C LEU A 13 -4.54 4.43 4.58
N PRO A 14 -3.52 3.64 4.18
CA PRO A 14 -2.59 4.03 3.13
C PRO A 14 -3.27 4.01 1.76
N PHE A 15 -4.27 3.15 1.56
CA PHE A 15 -5.13 3.21 0.36
C PHE A 15 -5.93 4.52 0.32
N GLY A 16 -6.55 4.92 1.43
CA GLY A 16 -7.30 6.18 1.52
C GLY A 16 -6.46 7.42 1.22
N ALA A 17 -5.20 7.44 1.68
CA ALA A 17 -4.26 8.54 1.44
C ALA A 17 -3.92 8.74 -0.04
N VAL A 18 -3.98 7.69 -0.86
CA VAL A 18 -3.59 7.73 -2.29
C VAL A 18 -4.80 7.53 -3.22
N PHE A 19 -6.00 7.37 -2.67
CA PHE A 19 -7.22 7.09 -3.43
C PHE A 19 -7.50 8.13 -4.52
N VAL A 20 -7.38 9.41 -4.20
CA VAL A 20 -7.64 10.52 -5.13
C VAL A 20 -6.62 10.51 -6.27
N GLU A 21 -5.34 10.27 -5.98
CA GLU A 21 -4.30 10.16 -7.00
C GLU A 21 -4.51 8.98 -7.92
N LEU A 22 -4.86 7.81 -7.37
CA LEU A 22 -5.15 6.63 -8.17
C LEU A 22 -6.29 6.92 -9.15
N PHE A 23 -7.35 7.61 -8.74
CA PHE A 23 -8.43 7.99 -9.65
C PHE A 23 -7.94 8.86 -10.82
N PHE A 24 -7.10 9.87 -10.54
CA PHE A 24 -6.55 10.71 -11.60
C PHE A 24 -5.59 9.95 -12.51
N ILE A 25 -4.72 9.09 -11.97
CA ILE A 25 -3.78 8.27 -12.74
C ILE A 25 -4.54 7.32 -13.67
N LEU A 26 -5.54 6.59 -13.16
CA LEU A 26 -6.35 5.69 -13.98
C LEU A 26 -7.07 6.46 -15.09
N THR A 27 -7.65 7.61 -14.77
CA THR A 27 -8.33 8.47 -15.73
C THR A 27 -7.36 8.97 -16.81
N SER A 28 -6.17 9.41 -16.44
CA SER A 28 -5.16 9.89 -17.40
C SER A 28 -4.61 8.79 -18.31
N ILE A 29 -4.35 7.59 -17.78
CA ILE A 29 -3.83 6.47 -18.58
C ILE A 29 -4.87 5.97 -19.58
N TRP A 30 -6.13 5.82 -19.15
CA TRP A 30 -7.16 5.15 -19.96
C TRP A 30 -8.00 6.11 -20.82
N LEU A 31 -8.25 7.34 -20.35
CA LEU A 31 -8.99 8.37 -21.11
C LEU A 31 -8.06 9.38 -21.82
N GLN A 32 -6.74 9.12 -21.83
CA GLN A 32 -5.72 9.95 -22.50
C GLN A 32 -5.78 11.46 -22.16
N GLN A 33 -6.24 11.80 -20.96
CA GLN A 33 -6.20 13.17 -20.46
C GLN A 33 -4.81 13.48 -19.91
N PHE A 34 -4.21 14.59 -20.35
CA PHE A 34 -2.89 15.04 -19.89
C PHE A 34 -2.88 15.25 -18.37
N TYR A 35 -2.12 14.43 -17.64
CA TYR A 35 -1.88 14.65 -16.21
C TYR A 35 -0.84 15.76 -16.02
N TYR A 36 -1.32 16.99 -15.80
CA TYR A 36 -0.46 18.17 -15.67
C TYR A 36 0.16 18.37 -14.28
N ILE A 37 -0.19 17.55 -13.29
CA ILE A 37 0.09 17.82 -11.87
C ILE A 37 1.19 16.91 -11.30
N PHE A 38 2.31 16.78 -12.01
CA PHE A 38 3.43 15.92 -11.58
C PHE A 38 3.97 16.26 -10.18
N GLY A 39 3.96 17.53 -9.78
CA GLY A 39 4.39 17.96 -8.44
C GLY A 39 3.49 17.44 -7.30
N PHE A 40 2.20 17.27 -7.54
CA PHE A 40 1.27 16.77 -6.54
C PHE A 40 1.41 15.26 -6.32
N LEU A 41 1.70 14.51 -7.40
CA LEU A 41 2.04 13.10 -7.34
C LEU A 41 3.24 12.83 -6.41
N PHE A 42 4.26 13.70 -6.47
CA PHE A 42 5.44 13.58 -5.62
C PHE A 42 5.09 13.77 -4.13
N ILE A 43 4.24 14.75 -3.80
CA ILE A 43 3.77 14.98 -2.43
C ILE A 43 2.96 13.77 -1.94
N ALA A 44 2.05 13.25 -2.77
CA ALA A 44 1.28 12.06 -2.45
C ALA A 44 2.17 10.83 -2.20
N PHE A 45 3.26 10.68 -2.97
CA PHE A 45 4.24 9.62 -2.75
C PHE A 45 4.94 9.74 -1.39
N LEU A 46 5.29 10.96 -0.96
CA LEU A 46 5.84 11.20 0.38
C LEU A 46 4.84 10.85 1.49
N ILE A 47 3.57 11.25 1.32
CA ILE A 47 2.51 10.91 2.28
C ILE A 47 2.31 9.39 2.35
N LEU A 48 2.38 8.69 1.22
CA LEU A 48 2.33 7.23 1.18
C LEU A 48 3.47 6.62 1.99
N ILE A 49 4.70 7.11 1.84
CA ILE A 49 5.85 6.60 2.62
C ILE A 49 5.60 6.77 4.12
N VAL A 50 5.18 7.96 4.54
CA VAL A 50 4.94 8.29 5.96
C VAL A 50 3.82 7.43 6.54
N THR A 51 2.70 7.30 5.82
CA THR A 51 1.55 6.51 6.27
C THR A 51 1.88 5.02 6.32
N CYS A 52 2.61 4.49 5.34
CA CYS A 52 3.08 3.09 5.35
C CYS A 52 3.99 2.83 6.55
N ALA A 53 4.93 3.73 6.85
CA ALA A 53 5.80 3.61 8.02
C ALA A 53 5.02 3.66 9.34
N GLN A 54 4.06 4.59 9.47
CA GLN A 54 3.29 4.75 10.70
C GLN A 54 2.44 3.50 11.00
N ILE A 55 1.82 2.92 9.98
CA ILE A 55 0.91 1.77 10.14
C ILE A 55 1.64 0.48 10.45
N THR A 56 2.92 0.34 10.08
CA THR A 56 3.71 -0.82 10.47
C THR A 56 4.36 -0.64 11.84
N ILE A 57 4.81 0.56 12.21
CA ILE A 57 5.51 0.79 13.49
C ILE A 57 4.60 0.55 14.71
N VAL A 58 3.34 1.00 14.67
CA VAL A 58 2.41 0.87 15.80
C VAL A 58 2.14 -0.60 16.19
N PRO A 59 1.69 -1.48 15.28
CA PRO A 59 1.49 -2.89 15.62
C PRO A 59 2.80 -3.62 15.91
N CYS A 60 3.92 -3.22 15.29
CA CYS A 60 5.24 -3.74 15.62
C CYS A 60 5.57 -3.52 17.09
N TYR A 61 5.35 -2.29 17.61
CA TYR A 61 5.56 -1.98 19.01
C TYR A 61 4.72 -2.87 19.94
N PHE A 62 3.43 -3.02 19.65
CA PHE A 62 2.56 -3.89 20.46
C PHE A 62 2.96 -5.37 20.41
N GLN A 63 3.44 -5.87 19.27
CA GLN A 63 3.97 -7.24 19.15
C GLN A 63 5.26 -7.44 19.95
N LEU A 64 6.16 -6.45 19.94
CA LEU A 64 7.36 -6.50 20.76
C LEU A 64 7.00 -6.50 22.25
N CYS A 65 5.95 -5.77 22.65
CA CYS A 65 5.44 -5.80 24.03
C CYS A 65 4.78 -7.14 24.40
N SER A 66 4.27 -7.91 23.44
CA SER A 66 3.74 -9.25 23.67
C SER A 66 4.80 -10.36 23.58
N GLU A 67 6.09 -10.00 23.50
CA GLU A 67 7.22 -10.92 23.33
C GLU A 67 7.17 -11.76 22.04
N ASP A 68 6.38 -11.32 21.05
CA ASP A 68 6.26 -12.00 19.76
C ASP A 68 7.27 -11.43 18.74
N TYR A 69 8.36 -12.17 18.50
CA TYR A 69 9.44 -11.73 17.61
C TYR A 69 9.21 -12.00 16.11
N LEU A 70 8.05 -12.55 15.73
CA LEU A 70 7.68 -12.85 14.34
C LEU A 70 7.15 -11.61 13.58
N TRP A 71 7.83 -10.47 13.74
CA TRP A 71 7.39 -9.18 13.21
C TRP A 71 7.59 -9.03 11.69
N TRP A 72 8.63 -9.67 11.13
CA TRP A 72 9.13 -9.47 9.76
C TRP A 72 8.04 -9.64 8.68
N TRP A 73 7.34 -10.78 8.66
CA TRP A 73 6.33 -11.08 7.64
C TRP A 73 5.01 -10.37 7.88
N MET A 74 4.60 -10.24 9.14
CA MET A 74 3.33 -9.61 9.48
C MET A 74 3.32 -8.12 9.09
N LEU A 75 4.43 -7.42 9.30
CA LEU A 75 4.54 -5.99 8.98
C LEU A 75 4.63 -5.74 7.47
N TYR A 76 5.36 -6.60 6.76
CA TYR A 76 5.39 -6.58 5.29
C TYR A 76 3.99 -6.75 4.70
N LEU A 77 3.22 -7.74 5.20
CA LEU A 77 1.85 -7.99 4.76
C LEU A 77 0.87 -6.88 5.18
N THR A 78 1.07 -6.25 6.34
CA THR A 78 0.19 -5.16 6.83
C THR A 78 0.27 -3.91 5.96
N SER A 79 1.47 -3.52 5.50
CA SER A 79 1.59 -2.39 4.57
C SER A 79 1.19 -2.78 3.14
N GLY A 80 1.56 -3.98 2.71
CA GLY A 80 1.27 -4.51 1.38
C GLY A 80 -0.22 -4.76 1.12
N SER A 81 -1.03 -5.04 2.16
CA SER A 81 -2.46 -5.33 2.04
C SER A 81 -3.27 -4.22 1.34
N SER A 82 -2.75 -2.98 1.38
CA SER A 82 -3.24 -1.82 0.60
C SER A 82 -3.46 -2.12 -0.90
N THR A 83 -2.67 -3.03 -1.46
CA THR A 83 -2.75 -3.47 -2.86
C THR A 83 -4.06 -4.16 -3.21
N VAL A 84 -4.63 -4.92 -2.25
CA VAL A 84 -5.91 -5.61 -2.47
C VAL A 84 -7.01 -4.59 -2.73
N TYR A 85 -7.00 -3.48 -1.99
CA TYR A 85 -7.94 -2.37 -2.20
C TYR A 85 -7.73 -1.68 -3.54
N LEU A 86 -6.47 -1.50 -3.97
CA LEU A 86 -6.14 -0.96 -5.30
C LEU A 86 -6.68 -1.86 -6.42
N PHE A 87 -6.48 -3.18 -6.32
CA PHE A 87 -6.97 -4.12 -7.33
C PHE A 87 -8.50 -4.18 -7.39
N LEU A 88 -9.17 -4.15 -6.23
CA LEU A 88 -10.64 -4.07 -6.17
C LEU A 88 -11.17 -2.77 -6.79
N TYR A 89 -10.49 -1.66 -6.52
CA TYR A 89 -10.84 -0.37 -7.12
C TYR A 89 -10.66 -0.38 -8.65
N ALA A 90 -9.58 -0.98 -9.14
CA ALA A 90 -9.34 -1.15 -10.57
C ALA A 90 -10.43 -1.99 -11.24
N ALA A 91 -10.91 -3.05 -10.58
CA ALA A 91 -12.02 -3.86 -11.06
C ALA A 91 -13.32 -3.04 -11.09
N PHE A 92 -13.62 -2.28 -10.04
CA PHE A 92 -14.79 -1.40 -10.00
C PHE A 92 -14.76 -0.32 -11.10
N TYR A 93 -13.58 0.25 -11.36
CA TYR A 93 -13.37 1.23 -12.43
C TYR A 93 -13.67 0.65 -13.82
N PHE A 94 -13.29 -0.62 -14.05
CA PHE A 94 -13.60 -1.34 -15.28
C PHE A 94 -15.10 -1.41 -15.56
N PHE A 95 -15.92 -1.76 -14.55
CA PHE A 95 -17.36 -1.91 -14.74
C PHE A 95 -18.13 -0.59 -14.83
N THR A 96 -17.63 0.48 -14.22
CA THR A 96 -18.39 1.74 -14.09
C THR A 96 -17.99 2.83 -15.07
N LYS A 97 -16.74 2.81 -15.57
CA LYS A 97 -16.20 3.89 -16.40
C LYS A 97 -15.72 3.43 -17.77
N LEU A 98 -15.37 2.16 -17.94
CA LEU A 98 -14.79 1.64 -19.18
C LEU A 98 -15.85 0.90 -20.01
N GLU A 99 -16.26 1.48 -21.13
CA GLU A 99 -17.13 0.82 -22.13
C GLU A 99 -16.33 -0.13 -23.05
N ILE A 100 -15.52 -1.02 -22.47
CA ILE A 100 -14.74 -1.99 -23.23
C ILE A 100 -15.61 -3.19 -23.57
N THR A 101 -16.08 -3.25 -24.82
CA THR A 101 -16.93 -4.35 -25.32
C THR A 101 -16.14 -5.59 -25.77
N LYS A 102 -14.82 -5.48 -25.97
CA LYS A 102 -13.97 -6.55 -26.50
C LYS A 102 -13.30 -7.34 -25.36
N PRO A 103 -13.42 -8.69 -25.33
CA PRO A 103 -12.86 -9.51 -24.26
C PRO A 103 -11.32 -9.45 -24.19
N VAL A 104 -10.65 -9.32 -25.35
CA VAL A 104 -9.18 -9.23 -25.42
C VAL A 104 -8.66 -7.95 -24.75
N SER A 105 -9.34 -6.82 -24.95
CA SER A 105 -8.98 -5.55 -24.32
C SER A 105 -9.23 -5.56 -22.81
N GLY A 106 -10.28 -6.26 -22.35
CA GLY A 106 -10.53 -6.49 -20.93
C GLY A 106 -9.42 -7.32 -20.27
N LEU A 107 -8.96 -8.40 -20.92
CA LEU A 107 -7.85 -9.21 -20.42
C LEU A 107 -6.55 -8.40 -20.28
N LEU A 108 -6.24 -7.56 -21.28
CA LEU A 108 -5.07 -6.68 -21.24
C LEU A 108 -5.18 -5.66 -20.10
N TYR A 109 -6.34 -5.04 -19.90
CA TYR A 109 -6.58 -4.12 -18.79
C TYR A 109 -6.28 -4.79 -17.44
N PHE A 110 -6.88 -5.96 -17.18
CA PHE A 110 -6.65 -6.69 -15.93
C PHE A 110 -5.20 -7.13 -15.78
N GLY A 111 -4.52 -7.50 -16.87
CA GLY A 111 -3.09 -7.81 -16.87
C GLY A 111 -2.23 -6.62 -16.43
N TYR A 112 -2.46 -5.44 -17.02
CA TYR A 112 -1.74 -4.21 -16.62
C TYR A 112 -2.01 -3.82 -15.17
N MET A 113 -3.27 -3.90 -14.73
CA MET A 113 -3.65 -3.56 -13.36
C MET A 113 -3.09 -4.56 -12.34
N LEU A 114 -2.93 -5.83 -12.70
CA LEU A 114 -2.29 -6.85 -11.86
C LEU A 114 -0.78 -6.58 -11.72
N ILE A 115 -0.10 -6.23 -12.81
CA ILE A 115 1.33 -5.88 -12.75
C ILE A 115 1.53 -4.61 -11.91
N ALA A 116 0.69 -3.60 -12.11
CA ALA A 116 0.74 -2.35 -11.35
C ALA A 116 0.47 -2.57 -9.85
N SER A 117 -0.54 -3.39 -9.52
CA SER A 117 -0.85 -3.73 -8.14
C SER A 117 0.28 -4.53 -7.49
N TYR A 118 0.87 -5.50 -8.19
CA TYR A 118 2.04 -6.24 -7.69
C TYR A 118 3.24 -5.33 -7.43
N ALA A 119 3.53 -4.37 -8.31
CA ALA A 119 4.59 -3.38 -8.08
C ALA A 119 4.30 -2.52 -6.84
N PHE A 120 3.04 -2.10 -6.65
CA PHE A 120 2.61 -1.35 -5.48
C PHE A 120 2.76 -2.18 -4.19
N PHE A 121 2.46 -3.48 -4.23
CA PHE A 121 2.62 -4.40 -3.11
C PHE A 121 4.08 -4.49 -2.65
N VAL A 122 4.99 -4.68 -3.59
CA VAL A 122 6.43 -4.75 -3.28
C VAL A 122 6.93 -3.41 -2.74
N LEU A 123 6.51 -2.30 -3.32
CA LEU A 123 6.93 -0.97 -2.89
C LEU A 123 6.44 -0.65 -1.47
N THR A 124 5.15 -0.78 -1.20
CA THR A 124 4.56 -0.51 0.12
C THR A 124 5.09 -1.48 1.18
N GLY A 125 5.13 -2.77 0.86
CA GLY A 125 5.66 -3.81 1.76
C GLY A 125 7.11 -3.56 2.15
N THR A 126 7.98 -3.19 1.20
CA THR A 126 9.40 -2.90 1.50
C THR A 126 9.57 -1.65 2.36
N ILE A 127 8.84 -0.57 2.08
CA ILE A 127 8.88 0.65 2.91
C ILE A 127 8.48 0.35 4.35
N GLY A 128 7.34 -0.33 4.53
CA GLY A 128 6.84 -0.70 5.85
C GLY A 128 7.81 -1.59 6.64
N PHE A 129 8.47 -2.52 5.94
CA PHE A 129 9.49 -3.40 6.52
C PHE A 129 10.76 -2.64 6.95
N TYR A 130 11.31 -1.77 6.09
CA TYR A 130 12.50 -0.98 6.42
C TYR A 130 12.25 0.00 7.57
N ALA A 131 11.06 0.61 7.60
CA ALA A 131 10.66 1.50 8.70
C ALA A 131 10.66 0.77 10.04
N CYS A 132 10.08 -0.43 10.10
CA CYS A 132 10.06 -1.23 11.32
C CYS A 132 11.43 -1.76 11.72
N PHE A 133 12.24 -2.22 10.77
CA PHE A 133 13.60 -2.65 11.05
C PHE A 133 14.44 -1.54 11.67
N TRP A 134 14.33 -0.31 11.15
CA TRP A 134 14.99 0.86 11.71
C TRP A 134 14.49 1.17 13.13
N PHE A 135 13.17 1.15 13.33
CA PHE A 135 12.54 1.38 14.62
C PHE A 135 12.98 0.35 15.69
N THR A 136 13.01 -0.93 15.35
CA THR A 136 13.45 -1.99 16.26
C THR A 136 14.91 -1.79 16.68
N ARG A 137 15.80 -1.43 15.74
CA ARG A 137 17.19 -1.08 16.07
C ARG A 137 17.30 0.11 17.02
N LEU A 138 16.48 1.14 16.82
CA LEU A 138 16.45 2.31 17.70
C LEU A 138 16.05 1.94 19.13
N ILE A 139 15.02 1.10 19.32
CA ILE A 139 14.59 0.65 20.65
C ILE A 139 15.72 -0.12 21.34
N TYR A 140 16.27 -1.13 20.68
CA TYR A 140 17.33 -1.96 21.29
C TYR A 140 18.62 -1.19 21.56
N SER A 141 18.94 -0.18 20.75
CA SER A 141 20.08 0.71 21.01
C SER A 141 19.85 1.67 22.18
N SER A 142 18.60 1.96 22.52
CA SER A 142 18.25 2.90 23.59
C SER A 142 18.11 2.22 24.95
N VAL A 143 18.03 0.89 24.98
CA VAL A 143 18.09 0.10 26.22
C VAL A 143 19.50 0.20 26.78
N LYS A 144 19.70 1.10 27.75
CA LYS A 144 20.88 1.08 28.62
C LYS A 144 20.77 -0.13 29.53
N ILE A 145 21.79 -0.97 29.47
CA ILE A 145 22.02 -2.05 30.42
C ILE A 145 22.61 -1.37 31.67
N ASP A 146 21.75 -0.94 32.58
CA ASP A 146 22.13 -0.67 33.97
C ASP A 146 21.97 -1.96 34.80
#